data_AF-A0A1Q9GVK8-F1
#
_entry.id   AF-A0A1Q9GVK8-F1
#
_cell.length_a   1.000
_cell.length_b   1.000
_cell.length_c   1.000
_cell.angle_alpha   90.00
_cell.angle_beta   90.00
_cell.angle_gamma   90.00
#
_symmetry.space_group_name_H-M   'P 1'
#
loop_
_entity.id
_entity.type
_entity.pdbx_description
1 polymer ?
#
loop_
_entity_poly.entity_id
_entity_poly.type
_entity_poly.pdbx_seq_one_letter_code
_entity_poly.pdbx_strand_id
1 'polypeptide(L)'
;MLCSKCESARYLSDSYCPQCGDQHQTKMTINQCRDIDSEIAKIHEKLPNAEVFTGVMTDTHRYKRILRNKSNNKEVGCWWVTLDDGENKRQLTLSSEDDFLDSLNKGDIITVFRPTPATKTYKVLGKDSKEIVTNDDWAPAVVLHNDKGQRSSLDPIYNPTPRNISSSIFSTLLGSAILMGLLFWFINSQRIYMTMDSFLVIGAVLWGILATLSIRKDKARFEEETELHSTIKHYLKRMLGCQTNELQATHIKRIYQPNDCICPDCDTRIPSSSSYCFKCGSSSNVAPEPTAEANCGSEESTEVTVQQKTTISAQERLIEKVSPALYSEATDYTHKYAIGSATGTLNGHVLFGTVIDRDLTSNINSWTEEQIETTTYKNGYGHTTRTESRVVSSVNHRRSNINGYLVIRTLNGKEYPYNPGSTQLGSTDVGDHVMIGFAEANFGDQDKTSFQQYYFNLTKDDLWQKECITQLDKTGATKAVNLLLLAAAGGLYFYFSANYMQELLVIPYALLGVFGVLCVKAIAAGSANNKARKALADILHDKLNIARNERENWLSWLG
;
A
#
# COMPACT_ATOMS: atom_id res chain seq x y z
N MET A 1 -23.18 3.73 22.70
CA MET A 1 -24.51 4.37 22.79
C MET A 1 -25.60 3.32 22.71
N LEU A 2 -26.75 3.57 23.34
CA LEU A 2 -27.83 2.60 23.50
C LEU A 2 -29.08 3.07 22.73
N CYS A 3 -29.93 2.13 22.32
CA CYS A 3 -31.24 2.44 21.76
C CYS A 3 -32.11 3.17 22.80
N SER A 4 -32.74 4.27 22.42
CA SER A 4 -33.59 5.08 23.31
C SER A 4 -34.79 4.33 23.89
N LYS A 5 -35.24 3.27 23.22
CA LYS A 5 -36.47 2.54 23.58
C LYS A 5 -36.21 1.29 24.42
N CYS A 6 -35.09 0.59 24.19
CA CYS A 6 -34.81 -0.70 24.84
C CYS A 6 -33.39 -0.83 25.39
N GLU A 7 -32.62 0.26 25.36
CA GLU A 7 -31.26 0.34 25.89
C GLU A 7 -30.27 -0.68 25.28
N SER A 8 -30.60 -1.30 24.15
CA SER A 8 -29.69 -2.22 23.46
C SER A 8 -28.50 -1.46 22.84
N ALA A 9 -27.33 -2.09 22.80
CA ALA A 9 -26.18 -1.54 22.08
C ALA A 9 -26.51 -1.20 20.62
N ARG A 10 -26.12 0.02 20.22
CA ARG A 10 -26.32 0.54 18.87
C ARG A 10 -24.97 0.66 18.16
N TYR A 11 -24.90 0.26 16.88
CA TYR A 11 -23.70 0.38 16.04
C TYR A 11 -23.83 1.45 14.97
N LEU A 12 -22.69 2.01 14.51
CA LEU A 12 -22.64 3.19 13.63
C LEU A 12 -23.48 3.03 12.35
N SER A 13 -23.55 1.80 11.81
CA SER A 13 -24.29 1.45 10.59
C SER A 13 -25.75 1.02 10.82
N ASP A 14 -26.24 1.00 12.06
CA ASP A 14 -27.59 0.54 12.36
C ASP A 14 -28.65 1.60 11.99
N SER A 15 -29.55 1.21 11.09
CA SER A 15 -30.77 1.98 10.76
C SER A 15 -31.94 1.65 11.69
N TYR A 16 -31.97 0.42 12.21
CA TYR A 16 -33.00 -0.09 13.11
C TYR A 16 -32.35 -0.76 14.32
N CYS A 17 -33.06 -0.74 15.44
CA CYS A 17 -32.64 -1.45 16.63
C CYS A 17 -32.80 -2.98 16.43
N PRO A 18 -31.74 -3.79 16.63
CA PRO A 18 -31.81 -5.24 16.46
C PRO A 18 -32.67 -5.97 17.50
N GLN A 19 -33.05 -5.29 18.60
CA GLN A 19 -33.81 -5.88 19.70
C GLN A 19 -35.29 -5.47 19.68
N CYS A 20 -35.62 -4.21 19.41
CA CYS A 20 -37.00 -3.72 19.44
C CYS A 20 -37.56 -3.27 18.08
N GLY A 21 -36.76 -3.35 17.00
CA GLY A 21 -37.18 -2.99 15.64
C GLY A 21 -37.38 -1.48 15.41
N ASP A 22 -37.09 -0.64 16.41
CA ASP A 22 -37.30 0.80 16.32
C ASP A 22 -36.32 1.45 15.34
N GLN A 23 -36.83 2.30 14.45
CA GLN A 23 -36.01 3.01 13.48
C GLN A 23 -35.26 4.15 14.15
N HIS A 24 -33.96 4.21 13.96
CA HIS A 24 -33.15 5.29 14.49
C HIS A 24 -33.29 6.55 13.61
N GLN A 25 -33.79 7.63 14.21
CA GLN A 25 -33.99 8.90 13.50
C GLN A 25 -32.68 9.71 13.32
N THR A 26 -31.73 9.56 14.24
CA THR A 26 -30.44 10.25 14.19
C THR A 26 -29.33 9.27 13.89
N LYS A 27 -28.43 9.61 12.97
CA LYS A 27 -27.21 8.82 12.71
C LYS A 27 -26.26 8.97 13.90
N MET A 28 -25.52 7.92 14.25
CA MET A 28 -24.51 8.06 15.30
C MET A 28 -23.30 8.81 14.79
N THR A 29 -22.70 9.59 15.68
CA THR A 29 -21.48 10.35 15.44
C THR A 29 -20.44 10.05 16.51
N ILE A 30 -19.19 10.33 16.17
CA ILE A 30 -18.02 10.23 17.04
C ILE A 30 -17.75 11.63 17.58
N ASN A 31 -17.64 11.75 18.90
CA ASN A 31 -17.31 13.02 19.52
C ASN A 31 -15.89 13.44 19.14
N GLN A 32 -15.66 14.74 19.00
CA GLN A 32 -14.32 15.24 18.71
C GLN A 32 -13.52 15.39 20.00
N CYS A 33 -12.19 15.22 19.95
CA CYS A 33 -11.32 15.49 21.11
C CYS A 33 -11.49 16.92 21.66
N ARG A 34 -11.87 17.88 20.80
CA ARG A 34 -12.16 19.28 21.20
C ARG A 34 -13.41 19.41 22.08
N ASP A 35 -14.35 18.47 21.98
CA ASP A 35 -15.59 18.47 22.76
C ASP A 35 -15.38 17.85 24.15
N ILE A 36 -14.30 17.05 24.30
CA ILE A 36 -13.97 16.31 25.52
C ILE A 36 -12.99 17.13 26.39
N ASP A 37 -11.93 17.69 25.79
CA ASP A 37 -10.92 18.46 26.53
C ASP A 37 -11.03 19.97 26.21
N SER A 38 -11.33 20.76 27.24
CA SER A 38 -11.50 22.21 27.13
C SER A 38 -10.26 22.98 26.68
N GLU A 39 -9.04 22.46 26.87
CA GLU A 39 -7.82 23.09 26.35
C GLU A 39 -7.72 22.90 24.84
N ILE A 40 -8.13 21.73 24.33
CA ILE A 40 -8.17 21.45 22.88
C ILE A 40 -9.21 22.35 22.20
N ALA A 41 -10.35 22.60 22.84
CA ALA A 41 -11.35 23.56 22.35
C ALA A 41 -10.76 24.97 22.14
N LYS A 42 -9.77 25.35 22.95
CA LYS A 42 -9.09 26.65 22.94
C LYS A 42 -7.77 26.64 22.19
N ILE A 43 -7.49 25.60 21.41
CA ILE A 43 -6.20 25.44 20.71
C ILE A 43 -5.83 26.66 19.85
N HIS A 44 -6.84 27.33 19.27
CA HIS A 44 -6.67 28.51 18.43
C HIS A 44 -6.11 29.74 19.17
N GLU A 45 -6.16 29.79 20.50
CA GLU A 45 -5.53 30.86 21.28
C GLU A 45 -3.99 30.82 21.17
N LYS A 46 -3.41 29.62 21.07
CA LYS A 46 -1.95 29.43 20.92
C LYS A 46 -1.54 29.06 19.51
N LEU A 47 -2.40 28.39 18.76
CA LEU A 47 -2.17 27.92 17.40
C LEU A 47 -3.35 28.33 16.51
N PRO A 48 -3.38 29.58 16.01
CA PRO A 48 -4.56 30.15 15.34
C PRO A 48 -5.10 29.32 14.17
N ASN A 49 -4.22 28.64 13.44
CA ASN A 49 -4.55 27.86 12.26
C ASN A 49 -4.56 26.34 12.51
N ALA A 50 -4.64 25.92 13.77
CA ALA A 50 -4.67 24.50 14.11
C ALA A 50 -5.96 23.82 13.63
N GLU A 51 -5.86 22.58 13.17
CA GLU A 51 -7.01 21.73 12.84
C GLU A 51 -6.90 20.43 13.66
N VAL A 52 -8.00 20.04 14.30
CA VAL A 52 -8.12 18.77 15.04
C VAL A 52 -9.37 18.06 14.56
N PHE A 53 -9.22 16.84 14.06
CA PHE A 53 -10.35 16.04 13.59
C PHE A 53 -10.21 14.59 14.05
N THR A 54 -11.23 14.09 14.72
CA THR A 54 -11.32 12.72 15.20
C THR A 54 -12.35 11.95 14.39
N GLY A 55 -12.01 10.76 13.92
CA GLY A 55 -12.92 9.91 13.18
C GLY A 55 -12.41 8.50 13.01
N VAL A 56 -13.25 7.65 12.44
CA VAL A 56 -12.90 6.28 12.07
C VAL A 56 -12.30 6.26 10.68
N MET A 57 -11.19 5.56 10.54
CA MET A 57 -10.58 5.33 9.24
C MET A 57 -11.42 4.34 8.43
N THR A 58 -12.07 4.84 7.39
CA THR A 58 -13.03 4.06 6.57
C THR A 58 -12.40 3.51 5.30
N ASP A 59 -11.37 4.19 4.79
CA ASP A 59 -10.68 3.82 3.57
C ASP A 59 -9.20 4.24 3.64
N THR A 60 -8.33 3.41 3.08
CA THR A 60 -6.91 3.69 2.94
C THR A 60 -6.41 3.29 1.55
N HIS A 61 -5.57 4.14 0.98
CA HIS A 61 -4.94 3.90 -0.31
C HIS A 61 -3.48 4.34 -0.27
N ARG A 62 -2.54 3.41 -0.47
CA ARG A 62 -1.13 3.77 -0.56
C ARG A 62 -0.80 4.32 -1.93
N TYR A 63 -0.11 5.44 -1.95
CA TYR A 63 0.42 6.03 -3.16
C TYR A 63 1.84 6.57 -2.96
N LYS A 64 2.45 7.03 -4.05
CA LYS A 64 3.76 7.68 -3.99
C LYS A 64 3.68 9.07 -4.59
N ARG A 65 4.45 10.01 -4.04
CA ARG A 65 4.74 11.30 -4.66
C ARG A 65 6.18 11.36 -5.13
N ILE A 66 6.44 12.09 -6.20
CA ILE A 66 7.75 12.13 -6.84
C ILE A 66 8.22 13.57 -7.12
N LEU A 67 9.49 13.81 -6.82
CA LEU A 67 10.24 14.99 -7.23
C LEU A 67 11.30 14.57 -8.25
N ARG A 68 11.12 14.96 -9.51
CA ARG A 68 12.10 14.77 -10.58
C ARG A 68 12.62 16.12 -11.07
N ASN A 69 13.92 16.34 -10.92
CA ASN A 69 14.67 17.45 -11.52
C ASN A 69 16.08 16.99 -11.90
N LYS A 70 16.91 17.88 -12.46
CA LYS A 70 18.26 17.53 -12.95
C LYS A 70 19.19 16.88 -11.91
N SER A 71 18.94 17.11 -10.62
CA SER A 71 19.81 16.66 -9.52
C SER A 71 19.10 15.72 -8.55
N ASN A 72 17.81 15.45 -8.76
CA ASN A 72 17.00 14.70 -7.82
C ASN A 72 15.97 13.83 -8.55
N ASN A 73 15.87 12.58 -8.12
CA ASN A 73 14.80 11.66 -8.44
C ASN A 73 14.32 11.02 -7.12
N LYS A 74 13.47 11.74 -6.40
CA LYS A 74 13.04 11.36 -5.04
C LYS A 74 11.59 10.90 -5.04
N GLU A 75 11.35 9.71 -4.52
CA GLU A 75 10.03 9.17 -4.22
C GLU A 75 9.76 9.28 -2.72
N VAL A 76 8.53 9.65 -2.36
CA VAL A 76 8.01 9.69 -0.99
C VAL A 76 6.76 8.83 -0.93
N GLY A 77 6.73 7.90 0.03
CA GLY A 77 5.57 7.06 0.28
C GLY A 77 4.49 7.79 1.09
N CYS A 78 3.23 7.63 0.71
CA CYS A 78 2.11 8.31 1.33
C CYS A 78 0.91 7.38 1.47
N TRP A 79 0.15 7.54 2.55
CA TRP A 79 -1.20 6.99 2.70
C TRP A 79 -2.22 8.07 2.44
N TRP A 80 -3.18 7.80 1.57
CA TRP A 80 -4.40 8.58 1.43
C TRP A 80 -5.47 7.93 2.31
N VAL A 81 -6.00 8.66 3.29
CA VAL A 81 -6.96 8.12 4.25
C VAL A 81 -8.24 8.93 4.26
N THR A 82 -9.36 8.24 4.47
CA THR A 82 -10.67 8.87 4.70
C THR A 82 -11.10 8.62 6.14
N LEU A 83 -11.29 9.71 6.89
CA LEU A 83 -11.84 9.70 8.24
C LEU A 83 -13.31 10.10 8.22
N ASP A 84 -14.15 9.37 8.94
CA ASP A 84 -15.59 9.61 9.07
C ASP A 84 -15.94 9.74 10.55
N ASP A 85 -16.53 10.86 10.95
CA ASP A 85 -17.07 11.07 12.30
C ASP A 85 -18.55 10.69 12.40
N GLY A 86 -19.16 10.21 11.31
CA GLY A 86 -20.59 9.90 11.18
C GLY A 86 -21.38 10.97 10.41
N GLU A 87 -20.95 12.23 10.47
CA GLU A 87 -21.58 13.39 9.83
C GLU A 87 -20.70 13.98 8.71
N ASN A 88 -19.43 14.22 9.04
CA ASN A 88 -18.41 14.80 8.20
C ASN A 88 -17.36 13.75 7.81
N LYS A 89 -16.85 13.90 6.58
CA LYS A 89 -15.72 13.13 6.09
C LYS A 89 -14.53 14.02 5.84
N ARG A 90 -13.35 13.59 6.29
CA ARG A 90 -12.08 14.26 6.03
C ARG A 90 -11.15 13.33 5.27
N GLN A 91 -10.64 13.81 4.13
CA GLN A 91 -9.66 13.09 3.33
C GLN A 91 -8.34 13.84 3.32
N LEU A 92 -7.27 13.13 3.66
CA LEU A 92 -5.95 13.72 3.83
C LEU A 92 -4.84 12.69 3.69
N THR A 93 -3.61 13.19 3.63
CA THR A 93 -2.41 12.37 3.45
C THR A 93 -1.65 12.16 4.77
N LEU A 94 -1.28 10.92 5.05
CA LEU A 94 -0.34 10.50 6.11
C LEU A 94 0.98 10.01 5.50
N SER A 95 2.04 9.95 6.31
CA SER A 95 3.31 9.33 5.91
C SER A 95 3.18 7.81 5.83
N SER A 96 3.73 7.19 4.79
CA SER A 96 3.92 5.72 4.75
C SER A 96 5.39 5.33 5.00
N GLU A 97 6.06 6.11 5.83
CA GLU A 97 7.50 6.05 6.10
C GLU A 97 7.79 6.03 7.61
N ASP A 98 6.73 5.81 8.39
CA ASP A 98 6.72 5.73 9.85
C ASP A 98 5.99 4.44 10.22
N ASP A 99 6.64 3.57 11.00
CA ASP A 99 6.12 2.24 11.32
C ASP A 99 4.80 2.29 12.09
N PHE A 100 4.58 3.33 12.91
CA PHE A 100 3.31 3.51 13.60
C PHE A 100 2.20 3.88 12.61
N LEU A 101 2.46 4.80 11.68
CA LEU A 101 1.49 5.20 10.65
C LEU A 101 1.19 4.07 9.66
N ASP A 102 2.18 3.23 9.32
CA ASP A 102 1.98 2.03 8.51
C ASP A 102 1.15 0.95 9.24
N SER A 103 1.15 0.94 10.57
CA SER A 103 0.35 0.01 11.38
C SER A 103 -1.14 0.35 11.48
N LEU A 104 -1.55 1.54 11.01
CA LEU A 104 -2.94 1.97 11.06
C LEU A 104 -3.80 1.18 10.07
N ASN A 105 -4.98 0.75 10.50
CA ASN A 105 -5.89 -0.09 9.72
C ASN A 105 -7.30 0.51 9.64
N LYS A 106 -8.03 0.10 8.60
CA LYS A 106 -9.45 0.42 8.48
C LYS A 106 -10.20 -0.02 9.75
N GLY A 107 -11.04 0.86 10.29
CA GLY A 107 -11.73 0.68 11.55
C GLY A 107 -11.02 1.32 12.74
N ASP A 108 -9.75 1.70 12.62
CA ASP A 108 -9.04 2.43 13.67
C ASP A 108 -9.64 3.82 13.89
N ILE A 109 -9.71 4.23 15.14
CA ILE A 109 -10.13 5.56 15.54
C ILE A 109 -8.89 6.42 15.68
N ILE A 110 -8.78 7.45 14.85
CA ILE A 110 -7.62 8.34 14.89
C ILE A 110 -8.06 9.79 15.05
N THR A 111 -7.25 10.56 15.77
CA THR A 111 -7.28 12.02 15.76
C THR A 111 -6.13 12.53 14.92
N VAL A 112 -6.45 13.30 13.90
CA VAL A 112 -5.49 14.05 13.10
C VAL A 112 -5.35 15.43 13.70
N PHE A 113 -4.09 15.84 13.92
CA PHE A 113 -3.75 17.16 14.39
C PHE A 113 -2.79 17.85 13.41
N ARG A 114 -3.23 19.00 12.88
CA ARG A 114 -2.44 19.88 12.04
C ARG A 114 -2.18 21.17 12.82
N PRO A 115 -1.02 21.34 13.47
CA PRO A 115 -0.69 22.57 14.19
C PRO A 115 -0.69 23.80 13.27
N THR A 116 -0.29 23.58 12.02
CA THR A 116 -0.35 24.55 10.93
C THR A 116 -0.86 23.85 9.66
N PRO A 117 -1.54 24.57 8.75
CA PRO A 117 -1.93 24.03 7.46
C PRO A 117 -0.70 23.56 6.68
N ALA A 118 -0.59 22.25 6.48
CA ALA A 118 0.52 21.63 5.76
C ALA A 118 0.00 20.95 4.50
N THR A 119 0.75 21.07 3.40
CA THR A 119 0.44 20.39 2.13
C THR A 119 1.68 19.70 1.56
N LYS A 120 1.48 18.57 0.86
CA LYS A 120 2.56 17.88 0.12
C LYS A 120 2.59 18.37 -1.32
N THR A 121 3.69 19.01 -1.73
CA THR A 121 3.80 19.66 -3.05
C THR A 121 4.37 18.76 -4.15
N TYR A 122 4.92 17.59 -3.81
CA TYR A 122 5.45 16.66 -4.80
C TYR A 122 4.33 16.05 -5.64
N LYS A 123 4.61 15.79 -6.92
CA LYS A 123 3.59 15.29 -7.86
C LYS A 123 3.19 13.86 -7.52
N VAL A 124 1.91 13.54 -7.57
CA VAL A 124 1.40 12.16 -7.44
C VAL A 124 1.92 11.30 -8.60
N LEU A 125 2.44 10.11 -8.26
CA LEU A 125 2.95 9.11 -9.20
C LEU A 125 1.83 8.12 -9.56
N GLY A 126 1.72 7.75 -10.84
CA GLY A 126 0.67 6.85 -11.35
C GLY A 126 -0.59 7.59 -11.82
N LYS A 127 -1.38 6.96 -12.70
CA LYS A 127 -2.64 7.53 -13.18
C LYS A 127 -3.76 7.27 -12.17
N ASP A 128 -3.91 6.02 -11.74
CA ASP A 128 -4.96 5.58 -10.80
C ASP A 128 -4.92 6.37 -9.49
N SER A 129 -3.73 6.60 -8.93
CA SER A 129 -3.59 7.40 -7.70
C SER A 129 -3.93 8.88 -7.87
N LYS A 130 -3.86 9.44 -9.09
CA LYS A 130 -4.28 10.83 -9.36
C LYS A 130 -5.79 10.99 -9.41
N GLU A 131 -6.51 9.89 -9.69
CA GLU A 131 -7.97 9.89 -9.70
C GLU A 131 -8.52 9.75 -8.27
N ILE A 132 -7.77 9.09 -7.38
CA ILE A 132 -8.14 8.88 -5.97
C ILE A 132 -7.74 10.05 -5.06
N VAL A 133 -6.53 10.59 -5.23
CA VAL A 133 -6.00 11.66 -4.36
C VAL A 133 -6.56 13.02 -4.81
N THR A 134 -7.52 13.55 -4.06
CA THR A 134 -8.29 14.74 -4.44
C THR A 134 -7.68 16.06 -3.97
N ASN A 135 -6.80 16.04 -2.96
CA ASN A 135 -6.14 17.24 -2.44
C ASN A 135 -4.72 16.93 -1.92
N ASP A 136 -3.99 18.00 -1.57
CA ASP A 136 -2.61 17.91 -1.07
C ASP A 136 -2.51 18.05 0.46
N ASP A 137 -3.63 17.98 1.19
CA ASP A 137 -3.64 18.14 2.65
C ASP A 137 -2.78 17.06 3.33
N TRP A 138 -1.91 17.52 4.22
CA TRP A 138 -1.01 16.68 5.01
C TRP A 138 -1.38 16.76 6.48
N ALA A 139 -1.46 15.59 7.13
CA ALA A 139 -1.55 15.47 8.56
C ALA A 139 -0.17 15.19 9.15
N PRO A 140 0.47 16.17 9.80
CA PRO A 140 1.77 15.98 10.39
C PRO A 140 1.73 15.22 11.72
N ALA A 141 0.59 15.22 12.42
CA ALA A 141 0.46 14.52 13.68
C ALA A 141 -0.81 13.66 13.70
N VAL A 142 -0.69 12.45 14.20
CA VAL A 142 -1.77 11.47 14.29
C VAL A 142 -1.72 10.80 15.64
N VAL A 143 -2.88 10.64 16.26
CA VAL A 143 -3.09 9.91 17.52
C VAL A 143 -4.02 8.74 17.25
N LEU A 144 -3.63 7.54 17.65
CA LEU A 144 -4.46 6.34 17.60
C LEU A 144 -5.14 6.13 18.96
N HIS A 145 -6.47 6.05 18.95
CA HIS A 145 -7.28 5.74 20.13
C HIS A 145 -7.67 4.27 20.11
N ASN A 146 -7.15 3.49 21.05
CA ASN A 146 -7.50 2.10 21.23
C ASN A 146 -7.47 1.73 22.72
N ASP A 147 -8.04 0.56 23.05
CA ASP A 147 -8.09 0.07 24.44
C ASP A 147 -6.77 -0.56 24.90
N LYS A 148 -5.85 -0.86 23.97
CA LYS A 148 -4.56 -1.55 24.22
C LYS A 148 -3.41 -0.59 24.56
N GLY A 149 -3.61 0.72 24.42
CA GLY A 149 -2.60 1.76 24.60
C GLY A 149 -2.56 2.74 23.43
N GLN A 150 -2.85 4.00 23.72
CA GLN A 150 -2.83 5.07 22.72
C GLN A 150 -1.40 5.43 22.32
N ARG A 151 -1.20 5.69 21.02
CA ARG A 151 0.10 6.03 20.43
C ARG A 151 -0.06 7.25 19.54
N SER A 152 1.02 8.00 19.36
CA SER A 152 1.03 9.18 18.50
C SER A 152 2.30 9.25 17.66
N SER A 153 2.20 9.81 16.46
CA SER A 153 3.36 10.25 15.66
C SER A 153 3.28 11.74 15.38
N LEU A 154 4.46 12.35 15.21
CA LEU A 154 4.64 13.75 14.84
C LEU A 154 5.75 13.82 13.79
N ASP A 155 5.44 14.47 12.67
CA ASP A 155 6.36 14.67 11.56
C ASP A 155 7.65 15.36 12.04
N PRO A 156 8.83 14.83 11.69
CA PRO A 156 10.12 15.42 12.04
C PRO A 156 10.29 16.88 11.60
N ILE A 157 9.47 17.40 10.69
CA ILE A 157 9.49 18.82 10.30
C ILE A 157 9.31 19.79 11.48
N TYR A 158 8.66 19.35 12.56
CA TYR A 158 8.49 20.15 13.78
C TYR A 158 9.62 19.98 14.79
N ASN A 159 10.60 19.10 14.54
CA ASN A 159 11.75 18.99 15.42
C ASN A 159 12.63 20.24 15.27
N PRO A 160 12.95 20.93 16.37
CA PRO A 160 13.77 22.14 16.32
C PRO A 160 15.17 21.79 15.82
N THR A 161 15.67 22.54 14.84
CA THR A 161 16.97 22.26 14.22
C THR A 161 18.00 23.30 14.63
N PRO A 162 19.02 22.92 15.43
CA PRO A 162 20.08 23.84 15.78
C PRO A 162 20.89 24.14 14.52
N ARG A 163 21.04 25.42 14.18
CA ARG A 163 21.91 25.81 13.08
C ARG A 163 23.37 25.68 13.52
N ASN A 164 24.21 25.11 12.65
CA ASN A 164 25.63 25.06 12.94
C ASN A 164 26.23 26.48 12.93
N ILE A 165 26.81 26.88 14.08
CA ILE A 165 27.43 28.18 14.28
C ILE A 165 28.52 28.44 13.21
N SER A 166 29.25 27.40 12.77
CA SER A 166 30.28 27.55 11.74
C SER A 166 29.72 27.98 10.38
N SER A 167 28.53 27.50 10.01
CA SER A 167 27.83 27.88 8.78
C SER A 167 27.40 29.35 8.82
N SER A 168 26.89 29.81 9.97
CA SER A 168 26.51 31.20 10.19
C SER A 168 27.74 32.11 10.07
N ILE A 169 28.83 31.79 10.78
CA ILE A 169 30.09 32.54 10.75
C ILE A 169 30.69 32.64 9.34
N PHE A 170 30.69 31.54 8.59
CA PHE A 170 31.22 31.55 7.22
C PHE A 170 30.37 32.40 6.28
N SER A 171 29.04 32.31 6.40
CA SER A 171 28.12 33.11 5.58
C SER A 171 28.22 34.61 5.86
N THR A 172 28.44 35.00 7.12
CA THR A 172 28.63 36.41 7.49
C THR A 172 30.01 36.92 7.10
N LEU A 173 31.05 36.07 7.11
CA LEU A 173 32.36 36.40 6.57
C LEU A 173 32.28 36.75 5.08
N LEU A 174 31.64 35.89 4.28
CA LEU A 174 31.43 36.14 2.86
C LEU A 174 30.62 37.42 2.62
N GLY A 175 29.53 37.61 3.38
CA GLY A 175 28.71 38.83 3.32
C GLY A 175 29.52 40.10 3.65
N SER A 176 30.37 40.06 4.68
CA SER A 176 31.25 41.18 5.02
C SER A 176 32.28 41.46 3.93
N ALA A 177 32.85 40.43 3.29
CA ALA A 177 33.81 40.60 2.20
C ALA A 177 33.17 41.29 0.98
N ILE A 178 31.93 40.91 0.63
CA ILE A 178 31.16 41.55 -0.44
C ILE A 178 30.90 43.03 -0.12
N LEU A 179 30.44 43.32 1.12
CA LEU A 179 30.16 44.68 1.54
C LEU A 179 31.43 45.55 1.56
N MET A 180 32.55 44.98 1.98
CA MET A 180 33.85 45.62 1.95
C MET A 180 34.33 45.90 0.53
N GLY A 181 34.10 44.99 -0.41
CA GLY A 181 34.38 45.21 -1.84
C GLY A 181 33.56 46.37 -2.43
N LEU A 182 32.28 46.46 -2.07
CA LEU A 182 31.40 47.58 -2.47
C LEU A 182 31.84 48.91 -1.85
N LEU A 183 32.20 48.91 -0.56
CA LEU A 183 32.73 50.09 0.12
C LEU A 183 34.05 50.55 -0.50
N PHE A 184 34.96 49.62 -0.80
CA PHE A 184 36.22 49.93 -1.47
C PHE A 184 35.99 50.56 -2.84
N TRP A 185 35.08 50.00 -3.65
CA TRP A 185 34.71 50.56 -4.95
C TRP A 185 34.13 51.98 -4.83
N PHE A 186 33.22 52.20 -3.88
CA PHE A 186 32.61 53.49 -3.62
C PHE A 186 33.63 54.55 -3.16
N ILE A 187 34.49 54.22 -2.20
CA ILE A 187 35.53 55.10 -1.66
C ILE A 187 36.53 55.48 -2.76
N ASN A 188 36.95 54.51 -3.58
CA ASN A 188 37.85 54.75 -4.71
C ASN A 188 37.20 55.67 -5.77
N SER A 189 35.90 55.50 -6.06
CA SER A 189 35.16 56.38 -6.97
C SER A 189 35.08 57.83 -6.46
N GLN A 190 35.09 58.04 -5.15
CA GLN A 190 35.05 59.37 -4.52
C GLN A 190 36.45 59.96 -4.26
N ARG A 191 37.53 59.28 -4.69
CA ARG A 191 38.94 59.67 -4.47
C ARG A 191 39.31 59.95 -3.01
N ILE A 192 38.68 59.24 -2.08
CA ILE A 192 39.01 59.33 -0.66
C ILE A 192 40.19 58.39 -0.38
N TYR A 193 41.27 58.90 0.20
CA TYR A 193 42.43 58.09 0.56
C TYR A 193 42.24 57.45 1.95
N MET A 194 42.16 56.12 1.98
CA MET A 194 42.16 55.30 3.20
C MET A 194 43.33 54.32 3.15
N THR A 195 43.96 54.08 4.31
CA THR A 195 45.03 53.07 4.44
C THR A 195 44.44 51.65 4.46
N MET A 196 45.20 50.65 4.01
CA MET A 196 44.77 49.23 4.04
C MET A 196 44.44 48.74 5.45
N ASP A 197 45.18 49.21 6.46
CA ASP A 197 44.92 48.88 7.86
C ASP A 197 43.53 49.38 8.31
N SER A 198 43.11 50.56 7.84
CA SER A 198 41.78 51.10 8.13
C SER A 198 40.67 50.23 7.53
N PHE A 199 40.88 49.70 6.33
CA PHE A 199 39.94 48.76 5.69
C PHE A 199 39.83 47.44 6.44
N LEU A 200 40.95 46.87 6.91
CA LEU A 200 40.93 45.63 7.68
C LEU A 200 40.20 45.78 9.02
N VAL A 201 40.42 46.90 9.74
CA VAL A 201 39.73 47.17 11.00
C VAL A 201 38.23 47.34 10.78
N ILE A 202 37.82 48.11 9.77
CA ILE A 202 36.39 48.28 9.43
C ILE A 202 35.77 46.94 9.05
N GLY A 203 36.45 46.13 8.24
CA GLY A 203 35.99 44.81 7.84
C GLY A 203 35.80 43.85 9.02
N ALA A 204 36.75 43.84 9.97
CA ALA A 204 36.66 43.00 11.17
C ALA A 204 35.49 43.41 12.08
N VAL A 205 35.28 44.72 12.29
CA VAL A 205 34.15 45.25 13.07
C VAL A 205 32.83 44.88 12.40
N LEU A 206 32.75 45.05 11.08
CA LEU A 206 31.54 44.81 10.31
C LEU A 206 31.18 43.31 10.28
N TRP A 207 32.19 42.44 10.14
CA TRP A 207 32.02 41.00 10.29
C TRP A 207 31.53 40.62 11.69
N GLY A 208 32.14 41.18 12.75
CA GLY A 208 31.73 40.92 14.14
C GLY A 208 30.27 41.29 14.42
N ILE A 209 29.80 42.43 13.88
CA ILE A 209 28.40 42.86 13.97
C ILE A 209 27.48 41.88 13.23
N LEU A 210 27.80 41.53 11.97
CA LEU A 210 26.99 40.60 11.18
C LEU A 210 26.93 39.20 11.79
N ALA A 211 28.05 38.69 12.29
CA ALA A 211 28.11 37.41 12.99
C ALA A 211 27.23 37.43 14.24
N THR A 212 27.31 38.48 15.06
CA THR A 212 26.49 38.61 16.27
C THR A 212 25.00 38.67 15.95
N LEU A 213 24.60 39.43 14.92
CA LEU A 213 23.21 39.52 14.48
C LEU A 213 22.70 38.17 13.94
N SER A 214 23.50 37.46 13.15
CA SER A 214 23.11 36.13 12.65
C SER A 214 22.94 35.13 13.79
N ILE A 215 23.89 35.09 14.73
CA ILE A 215 23.83 34.17 15.89
C ILE A 215 22.59 34.48 16.74
N ARG A 216 22.30 35.77 17.00
CA ARG A 216 21.10 36.18 17.74
C ARG A 216 19.82 35.77 17.02
N LYS A 217 19.74 35.98 15.70
CA LYS A 217 18.60 35.57 14.88
C LYS A 217 18.42 34.06 14.88
N ASP A 218 19.49 33.30 14.73
CA ASP A 218 19.45 31.83 14.74
C ASP A 218 19.05 31.29 16.12
N LYS A 219 19.52 31.92 17.21
CA LYS A 219 19.10 31.59 18.58
C LYS A 219 17.62 31.88 18.82
N ALA A 220 17.15 33.07 18.45
CA ALA A 220 15.74 33.45 18.60
C ALA A 220 14.81 32.51 17.79
N ARG A 221 15.19 32.18 16.55
CA ARG A 221 14.46 31.20 15.72
C ARG A 221 14.40 29.83 16.39
N PHE A 222 15.52 29.34 16.93
CA PHE A 222 15.57 28.05 17.59
C PHE A 222 14.74 28.02 18.88
N GLU A 223 14.73 29.10 19.66
CA GLU A 223 13.87 29.26 20.83
C GLU A 223 12.38 29.22 20.44
N GLU A 224 11.99 29.93 19.38
CA GLU A 224 10.62 29.92 18.81
C GLU A 224 10.21 28.52 18.31
N GLU A 225 11.08 27.84 17.53
CA GLU A 225 10.85 26.45 17.08
C GLU A 225 10.68 25.49 18.28
N THR A 226 11.46 25.69 19.34
CA THR A 226 11.41 24.86 20.55
C THR A 226 10.13 25.09 21.34
N GLU A 227 9.70 26.36 21.50
CA GLU A 227 8.44 26.70 22.16
C GLU A 227 7.24 26.14 21.39
N LEU A 228 7.23 26.28 20.06
CA LEU A 228 6.21 25.70 19.18
C LEU A 228 6.16 24.17 19.34
N HIS A 229 7.30 23.49 19.27
CA HIS A 229 7.39 22.04 19.45
C HIS A 229 6.86 21.59 20.81
N SER A 230 7.19 22.33 21.88
CA SER A 230 6.71 22.04 23.23
C SER A 230 5.19 22.19 23.34
N THR A 231 4.63 23.21 22.69
CA THR A 231 3.19 23.47 22.64
C THR A 231 2.46 22.36 21.86
N ILE A 232 3.01 21.94 20.72
CA ILE A 232 2.48 20.82 19.92
C ILE A 232 2.45 19.53 20.75
N LYS A 233 3.56 19.22 21.44
CA LYS A 233 3.64 18.04 22.31
C LYS A 233 2.67 18.08 23.48
N HIS A 234 2.43 19.27 24.07
CA HIS A 234 1.43 19.45 25.12
C HIS A 234 0.03 19.06 24.63
N TYR A 235 -0.41 19.59 23.47
CA TYR A 235 -1.71 19.26 22.92
C TYR A 235 -1.82 17.80 22.44
N LEU A 236 -0.76 17.22 21.87
CA LEU A 236 -0.72 15.79 21.55
C LEU A 236 -0.92 14.92 22.79
N LYS A 237 -0.31 15.29 23.92
CA LYS A 237 -0.50 14.59 25.19
C LYS A 237 -1.94 14.70 25.71
N ARG A 238 -2.60 15.85 25.52
CA ARG A 238 -4.02 16.02 25.83
C ARG A 238 -4.91 15.14 24.96
N MET A 239 -4.64 15.09 23.66
CA MET A 239 -5.37 14.23 22.72
C MET A 239 -5.22 12.74 23.08
N LEU A 240 -4.01 12.31 23.46
CA LEU A 240 -3.75 10.95 23.99
C LEU A 240 -4.53 10.63 25.28
N GLY A 241 -5.09 11.64 25.96
CA GLY A 241 -5.94 11.46 27.13
C GLY A 241 -7.40 11.13 26.80
N CYS A 242 -7.87 11.42 25.58
CA CYS A 242 -9.26 11.19 25.17
C CYS A 242 -9.49 9.70 24.94
N GLN A 243 -10.37 9.07 25.72
CA GLN A 243 -10.61 7.62 25.64
C GLN A 243 -11.68 7.26 24.59
N THR A 244 -11.61 6.04 24.08
CA THR A 244 -12.58 5.45 23.12
C THR A 244 -14.03 5.55 23.60
N ASN A 245 -14.25 5.41 24.92
CA ASN A 245 -15.56 5.54 25.56
C ASN A 245 -16.11 6.98 25.48
N GLU A 246 -15.27 7.98 25.75
CA GLU A 246 -15.63 9.41 25.73
C GLU A 246 -15.88 9.90 24.30
N LEU A 247 -15.12 9.35 23.35
CA LEU A 247 -15.30 9.54 21.91
C LEU A 247 -16.58 8.85 21.38
N GLN A 248 -17.26 8.05 22.19
CA GLN A 248 -18.42 7.23 21.80
C GLN A 248 -18.13 6.23 20.67
N ALA A 249 -16.88 5.80 20.57
CA ALA A 249 -16.37 5.01 19.45
C ALA A 249 -16.29 3.50 19.74
N THR A 250 -16.96 3.00 20.78
CA THR A 250 -16.93 1.58 21.18
C THR A 250 -17.76 0.65 20.29
N HIS A 251 -18.73 1.19 19.53
CA HIS A 251 -19.67 0.41 18.71
C HIS A 251 -19.61 0.83 17.23
N ILE A 252 -18.41 0.80 16.64
CA ILE A 252 -18.22 1.19 15.23
C ILE A 252 -18.75 0.12 14.27
N LYS A 253 -18.31 -1.13 14.44
CA LYS A 253 -18.67 -2.25 13.58
C LYS A 253 -19.05 -3.47 14.39
N ARG A 254 -20.06 -4.20 13.92
CA ARG A 254 -20.44 -5.51 14.48
C ARG A 254 -19.35 -6.54 14.17
N ILE A 255 -18.96 -7.30 15.19
CA ILE A 255 -18.00 -8.39 15.04
C ILE A 255 -18.72 -9.57 14.41
N TYR A 256 -18.13 -10.16 13.37
CA TYR A 256 -18.63 -11.38 12.75
C TYR A 256 -18.58 -12.54 13.74
N GLN A 257 -19.69 -13.27 13.87
CA GLN A 257 -19.73 -14.55 14.58
C GLN A 257 -20.12 -15.69 13.64
N PRO A 258 -19.55 -16.91 13.80
CA PRO A 258 -19.87 -18.06 12.94
C PRO A 258 -21.35 -18.46 12.93
N ASN A 259 -22.06 -18.17 14.01
CA ASN A 259 -23.49 -18.44 14.17
C ASN A 259 -24.39 -17.30 13.65
N ASP A 260 -23.82 -16.22 13.07
CA ASP A 260 -24.60 -15.16 12.47
C ASP A 260 -25.52 -15.72 11.36
N CYS A 261 -26.70 -15.13 11.25
CA CYS A 261 -27.74 -15.55 10.32
C CYS A 261 -27.86 -14.55 9.16
N ILE A 262 -28.47 -14.96 8.05
CA ILE A 262 -28.80 -14.04 6.96
C ILE A 262 -30.26 -13.60 7.09
N CYS A 263 -30.50 -12.29 7.04
CA CYS A 263 -31.84 -11.74 7.01
C CYS A 263 -32.57 -12.18 5.74
N PRO A 264 -33.75 -12.82 5.84
CA PRO A 264 -34.43 -13.40 4.68
C PRO A 264 -34.96 -12.34 3.70
N ASP A 265 -35.15 -11.09 4.15
CA ASP A 265 -35.81 -10.07 3.33
C ASP A 265 -34.82 -9.10 2.64
N CYS A 266 -33.58 -9.00 3.13
CA CYS A 266 -32.58 -8.08 2.58
C CYS A 266 -31.18 -8.69 2.44
N ASP A 267 -31.08 -10.01 2.62
CA ASP A 267 -29.86 -10.82 2.52
C ASP A 267 -28.65 -10.29 3.31
N THR A 268 -28.89 -9.48 4.33
CA THR A 268 -27.82 -8.90 5.15
C THR A 268 -27.54 -9.78 6.36
N ARG A 269 -26.25 -9.92 6.73
CA ARG A 269 -25.84 -10.63 7.95
C ARG A 269 -26.43 -9.97 9.19
N ILE A 270 -27.01 -10.76 10.08
CA ILE A 270 -27.53 -10.35 11.38
C ILE A 270 -26.99 -11.28 12.49
N PRO A 271 -26.65 -10.74 13.67
CA PRO A 271 -26.30 -11.60 14.80
C PRO A 271 -27.45 -12.55 15.14
N SER A 272 -27.14 -13.81 15.45
CA SER A 272 -28.15 -14.83 15.83
C SER A 272 -29.04 -14.40 17.00
N SER A 273 -28.52 -13.55 17.89
CA SER A 273 -29.24 -13.00 19.04
C SER A 273 -30.14 -11.80 18.69
N SER A 274 -30.25 -11.41 17.42
CA SER A 274 -31.05 -10.25 17.00
C SER A 274 -32.47 -10.68 16.69
N SER A 275 -33.44 -9.99 17.26
CA SER A 275 -34.87 -10.22 16.99
C SER A 275 -35.34 -9.50 15.73
N TYR A 276 -34.62 -8.47 15.28
CA TYR A 276 -34.90 -7.69 14.09
C TYR A 276 -33.64 -7.44 13.27
N CYS A 277 -33.80 -7.26 11.97
CA CYS A 277 -32.71 -6.84 11.09
C CYS A 277 -32.35 -5.36 11.32
N PHE A 278 -31.11 -5.08 11.70
CA PHE A 278 -30.64 -3.71 11.93
C PHE A 278 -30.60 -2.83 10.65
N LYS A 279 -30.71 -3.44 9.46
CA LYS A 279 -30.68 -2.75 8.16
C LYS A 279 -32.08 -2.48 7.60
N CYS A 280 -32.98 -3.48 7.61
CA CYS A 280 -34.31 -3.37 7.01
C CYS A 280 -35.47 -3.42 8.02
N GLY A 281 -35.21 -3.70 9.30
CA GLY A 281 -36.22 -3.72 10.36
C GLY A 281 -37.09 -4.98 10.42
N SER A 282 -36.89 -5.98 9.54
CA SER A 282 -37.74 -7.17 9.56
C SER A 282 -37.49 -8.07 10.77
N SER A 283 -38.55 -8.65 11.31
CA SER A 283 -38.48 -9.54 12.48
C SER A 283 -37.86 -10.88 12.11
N SER A 284 -36.78 -11.22 12.80
CA SER A 284 -36.07 -12.50 12.71
C SER A 284 -36.78 -13.60 13.50
N ASN A 285 -37.54 -13.22 14.53
CA ASN A 285 -38.43 -14.09 15.30
C ASN A 285 -39.89 -13.82 14.94
N VAL A 286 -40.59 -14.83 14.43
CA VAL A 286 -42.06 -14.79 14.37
C VAL A 286 -42.56 -14.93 15.80
N ALA A 287 -43.02 -13.83 16.41
CA ALA A 287 -43.86 -13.93 17.60
C ALA A 287 -45.21 -14.53 17.17
N PRO A 288 -45.76 -15.52 17.91
CA PRO A 288 -47.13 -15.97 17.65
C PRO A 288 -48.06 -14.77 17.80
N GLU A 289 -48.92 -14.53 16.81
CA GLU A 289 -50.00 -13.55 16.96
C GLU A 289 -50.83 -13.90 18.20
N PRO A 290 -51.18 -12.93 19.06
CA PRO A 290 -52.13 -13.19 20.12
C PRO A 290 -53.51 -13.39 19.48
N THR A 291 -53.99 -14.63 19.42
CA THR A 291 -55.39 -14.91 19.13
C THR A 291 -56.26 -14.24 20.18
N ALA A 292 -56.95 -13.17 19.78
CA ALA A 292 -58.02 -12.58 20.56
C ALA A 292 -59.16 -13.60 20.71
N GLU A 293 -59.39 -13.98 21.97
CA GLU A 293 -60.60 -14.49 22.62
C GLU A 293 -61.71 -15.16 21.77
N ALA A 294 -61.89 -16.44 22.07
CA ALA A 294 -63.16 -17.15 22.31
C ALA A 294 -64.32 -17.02 21.30
N ASN A 295 -64.62 -18.15 20.64
CA ASN A 295 -65.99 -18.65 20.68
C ASN A 295 -66.06 -20.19 20.56
N CYS A 296 -67.01 -20.78 21.28
CA CYS A 296 -67.23 -22.22 21.43
C CYS A 296 -67.81 -22.87 20.17
N GLY A 297 -67.27 -24.02 19.74
CA GLY A 297 -67.94 -24.92 18.78
C GLY A 297 -67.03 -25.92 18.09
N SER A 298 -67.17 -27.20 18.46
CA SER A 298 -66.94 -28.46 17.72
C SER A 298 -65.83 -28.58 16.66
N GLU A 299 -64.93 -29.52 16.93
CA GLU A 299 -64.28 -30.48 16.00
C GLU A 299 -63.86 -29.99 14.61
N GLU A 300 -62.58 -29.62 14.45
CA GLU A 300 -61.67 -30.23 13.48
C GLU A 300 -60.23 -29.78 13.77
N SER A 301 -59.32 -30.73 13.91
CA SER A 301 -57.89 -30.51 14.10
C SER A 301 -57.26 -30.02 12.80
N THR A 302 -57.23 -28.70 12.59
CA THR A 302 -56.40 -28.10 11.54
C THR A 302 -54.99 -27.91 12.10
N GLU A 303 -54.06 -28.80 11.71
CA GLU A 303 -52.63 -28.59 11.89
C GLU A 303 -52.24 -27.27 11.20
N VAL A 304 -52.06 -26.20 11.99
CA VAL A 304 -51.39 -24.99 11.54
C VAL A 304 -49.93 -25.37 11.32
N THR A 305 -49.58 -25.64 10.06
CA THR A 305 -48.19 -25.84 9.66
C THR A 305 -47.47 -24.51 9.82
N VAL A 306 -46.78 -24.33 10.95
CA VAL A 306 -45.83 -23.24 11.14
C VAL A 306 -44.71 -23.46 10.13
N GLN A 307 -44.78 -22.79 8.98
CA GLN A 307 -43.66 -22.72 8.05
C GLN A 307 -42.53 -21.92 8.72
N GLN A 308 -41.67 -22.65 9.42
CA GLN A 308 -40.44 -22.15 9.98
C GLN A 308 -39.56 -21.66 8.81
N LYS A 309 -39.44 -20.33 8.62
CA LYS A 309 -38.41 -19.77 7.72
C LYS A 309 -37.05 -20.23 8.26
N THR A 310 -36.47 -21.26 7.67
CA THR A 310 -35.15 -21.79 8.03
C THR A 310 -34.12 -20.66 7.91
N THR A 311 -33.61 -20.23 9.04
CA THR A 311 -32.52 -19.25 9.12
C THR A 311 -31.24 -19.96 8.73
N ILE A 312 -30.76 -19.73 7.51
CA ILE A 312 -29.50 -20.32 7.03
C ILE A 312 -28.34 -19.60 7.71
N SER A 313 -27.37 -20.37 8.24
CA SER A 313 -26.12 -19.80 8.76
C SER A 313 -25.41 -19.01 7.67
N ALA A 314 -24.94 -17.80 8.00
CA ALA A 314 -24.19 -16.97 7.07
C ALA A 314 -22.90 -17.67 6.59
N GLN A 315 -22.28 -18.48 7.45
CA GLN A 315 -21.08 -19.24 7.10
C GLN A 315 -21.39 -20.38 6.12
N GLU A 316 -22.47 -21.13 6.34
CA GLU A 316 -22.84 -22.27 5.48
C GLU A 316 -23.23 -21.78 4.08
N ARG A 317 -24.04 -20.73 3.99
CA ARG A 317 -24.42 -20.12 2.70
C ARG A 317 -23.21 -19.58 1.96
N LEU A 318 -22.26 -18.97 2.67
CA LEU A 318 -21.03 -18.47 2.07
C LEU A 318 -20.15 -19.62 1.55
N ILE A 319 -19.98 -20.69 2.33
CA ILE A 319 -19.22 -21.88 1.90
C ILE A 319 -19.87 -22.50 0.66
N GLU A 320 -21.19 -22.69 0.67
CA GLU A 320 -21.93 -23.24 -0.48
C GLU A 320 -21.69 -22.41 -1.73
N LYS A 321 -21.81 -21.07 -1.64
CA LYS A 321 -21.74 -20.16 -2.79
C LYS A 321 -20.33 -19.84 -3.26
N VAL A 322 -19.33 -19.87 -2.39
CA VAL A 322 -17.92 -19.64 -2.75
C VAL A 322 -17.25 -20.94 -3.21
N SER A 323 -17.73 -22.11 -2.77
CA SER A 323 -17.16 -23.42 -3.15
C SER A 323 -16.93 -23.61 -4.66
N PRO A 324 -17.81 -23.16 -5.59
CA PRO A 324 -17.58 -23.34 -7.02
C PRO A 324 -16.41 -22.50 -7.56
N ALA A 325 -16.05 -21.43 -6.85
CA ALA A 325 -14.94 -20.55 -7.19
C ALA A 325 -13.60 -21.02 -6.58
N LEU A 326 -13.64 -21.94 -5.61
CA LEU A 326 -12.43 -22.58 -5.09
C LEU A 326 -11.92 -23.66 -6.06
N TYR A 327 -10.61 -23.87 -6.04
CA TYR A 327 -9.95 -24.87 -6.86
C TYR A 327 -8.69 -25.35 -6.13
N SER A 328 -8.46 -26.65 -6.08
CA SER A 328 -7.24 -27.24 -5.54
C SER A 328 -7.05 -28.62 -6.16
N GLU A 329 -6.30 -28.67 -7.26
CA GLU A 329 -6.02 -29.92 -7.96
C GLU A 329 -4.59 -29.95 -8.48
N ALA A 330 -4.05 -31.17 -8.55
CA ALA A 330 -2.77 -31.48 -9.17
C ALA A 330 -3.03 -32.31 -10.44
N THR A 331 -2.41 -31.90 -11.54
CA THR A 331 -2.49 -32.60 -12.83
C THR A 331 -1.11 -33.06 -13.27
N ASP A 332 -1.04 -34.29 -13.77
CA ASP A 332 0.20 -34.83 -14.33
C ASP A 332 0.65 -34.00 -15.52
N TYR A 333 1.93 -33.65 -15.54
CA TYR A 333 2.50 -32.77 -16.55
C TYR A 333 3.78 -33.34 -17.13
N THR A 334 3.85 -33.37 -18.45
CA THR A 334 5.08 -33.72 -19.18
C THR A 334 5.54 -32.51 -19.97
N HIS A 335 6.64 -31.90 -19.53
CA HIS A 335 7.30 -30.83 -20.25
C HIS A 335 8.17 -31.42 -21.36
N LYS A 336 7.79 -31.18 -22.62
CA LYS A 336 8.46 -31.73 -23.80
C LYS A 336 9.60 -30.81 -24.24
N TYR A 337 10.69 -31.40 -24.71
CA TYR A 337 11.77 -30.70 -25.42
C TYR A 337 11.85 -31.21 -26.87
N ALA A 338 12.73 -30.63 -27.69
CA ALA A 338 13.01 -31.22 -29.00
C ALA A 338 13.68 -32.60 -28.88
N ILE A 339 14.42 -32.81 -27.77
CA ILE A 339 15.08 -34.06 -27.39
C ILE A 339 14.71 -34.36 -25.93
N GLY A 340 13.90 -35.39 -25.72
CA GLY A 340 13.48 -35.84 -24.39
C GLY A 340 12.30 -35.06 -23.80
N SER A 341 11.99 -35.36 -22.55
CA SER A 341 10.91 -34.74 -21.77
C SER A 341 11.23 -34.81 -20.28
N ALA A 342 10.66 -33.89 -19.50
CA ALA A 342 10.65 -33.94 -18.04
C ALA A 342 9.22 -34.17 -17.55
N THR A 343 9.04 -35.12 -16.65
CA THR A 343 7.76 -35.39 -15.98
C THR A 343 7.68 -34.62 -14.67
N GLY A 344 6.50 -34.14 -14.34
CA GLY A 344 6.21 -33.39 -13.12
C GLY A 344 4.71 -33.25 -12.93
N THR A 345 4.29 -32.33 -12.06
CA THR A 345 2.88 -31.99 -11.84
C THR A 345 2.66 -30.49 -11.99
N LEU A 346 1.48 -30.13 -12.45
CA LEU A 346 0.96 -28.77 -12.40
C LEU A 346 -0.11 -28.71 -11.32
N ASN A 347 0.11 -27.86 -10.31
CA ASN A 347 -0.82 -27.68 -9.20
C ASN A 347 -1.49 -26.32 -9.35
N GLY A 348 -2.82 -26.29 -9.41
CA GLY A 348 -3.59 -25.06 -9.29
C GLY A 348 -4.22 -24.96 -7.92
N HIS A 349 -4.14 -23.80 -7.29
CA HIS A 349 -4.86 -23.55 -6.06
C HIS A 349 -5.44 -22.13 -6.02
N VAL A 350 -6.66 -22.03 -5.52
CA VAL A 350 -7.37 -20.79 -5.30
C VAL A 350 -7.68 -20.66 -3.82
N LEU A 351 -7.12 -19.62 -3.22
CA LEU A 351 -7.38 -19.24 -1.84
C LEU A 351 -8.43 -18.15 -1.81
N PHE A 352 -9.42 -18.28 -0.93
CA PHE A 352 -10.34 -17.20 -0.58
C PHE A 352 -10.33 -17.01 0.94
N GLY A 353 -10.30 -15.77 1.39
CA GLY A 353 -10.39 -15.48 2.81
C GLY A 353 -10.41 -14.00 3.14
N THR A 354 -10.49 -13.72 4.44
CA THR A 354 -10.47 -12.37 5.00
C THR A 354 -9.09 -12.08 5.55
N VAL A 355 -8.55 -10.90 5.27
CA VAL A 355 -7.30 -10.43 5.88
C VAL A 355 -7.57 -10.10 7.34
N ILE A 356 -6.93 -10.82 8.24
CA ILE A 356 -7.12 -10.66 9.70
C ILE A 356 -5.96 -9.91 10.35
N ASP A 357 -4.79 -9.95 9.72
CA ASP A 357 -3.60 -9.26 10.19
C ASP A 357 -2.78 -8.80 8.99
N ARG A 358 -2.07 -7.69 9.18
CA ARG A 358 -1.25 -7.02 8.19
C ARG A 358 -0.04 -6.44 8.90
N ASP A 359 1.13 -6.97 8.56
CA ASP A 359 2.40 -6.45 9.04
C ASP A 359 3.12 -5.74 7.90
N LEU A 360 3.46 -4.47 8.10
CA LEU A 360 4.08 -3.60 7.11
C LEU A 360 5.34 -3.00 7.67
N THR A 361 6.37 -2.96 6.83
CA THR A 361 7.60 -2.23 7.11
C THR A 361 7.96 -1.37 5.91
N SER A 362 8.13 -0.06 6.15
CA SER A 362 8.63 0.85 5.14
C SER A 362 10.14 0.68 4.95
N ASN A 363 10.60 0.71 3.71
CA ASN A 363 12.02 0.68 3.36
C ASN A 363 12.34 1.87 2.46
N ILE A 364 13.17 2.77 2.98
CA ILE A 364 13.60 3.99 2.32
C ILE A 364 15.06 3.85 1.91
N ASN A 365 15.31 3.75 0.61
CA ASN A 365 16.65 3.66 0.05
C ASN A 365 17.03 4.95 -0.65
N SER A 366 18.17 5.54 -0.29
CA SER A 366 18.74 6.71 -0.98
C SER A 366 20.14 6.41 -1.47
N TRP A 367 20.43 6.78 -2.71
CA TRP A 367 21.77 6.65 -3.30
C TRP A 367 22.04 7.80 -4.25
N THR A 368 23.33 8.09 -4.48
CA THR A 368 23.77 9.13 -5.42
C THR A 368 24.41 8.44 -6.62
N GLU A 369 23.93 8.79 -7.81
CA GLU A 369 24.54 8.36 -9.06
C GLU A 369 25.40 9.50 -9.61
N GLU A 370 26.69 9.24 -9.81
CA GLU A 370 27.64 10.20 -10.34
C GLU A 370 28.13 9.74 -11.72
N GLN A 371 28.02 10.61 -12.73
CA GLN A 371 28.69 10.39 -14.01
C GLN A 371 30.05 11.07 -13.98
N ILE A 372 31.08 10.28 -14.23
CA ILE A 372 32.47 10.71 -14.22
C ILE A 372 32.98 10.75 -15.66
N GLU A 373 33.40 11.93 -16.12
CA GLU A 373 34.13 12.07 -17.38
C GLU A 373 35.62 11.99 -17.09
N THR A 374 36.33 11.17 -17.86
CA THR A 374 37.78 10.97 -17.70
C THR A 374 38.51 11.41 -18.95
N THR A 375 39.27 12.49 -18.83
CA THR A 375 40.10 13.03 -19.90
C THR A 375 41.50 12.48 -19.77
N THR A 376 41.97 11.79 -20.81
CA THR A 376 43.32 11.23 -20.87
C THR A 376 44.19 12.06 -21.80
N TYR A 377 45.23 12.68 -21.25
CA TYR A 377 46.22 13.44 -22.00
C TYR A 377 47.35 12.51 -22.44
N LYS A 378 47.66 12.55 -23.75
CA LYS A 378 48.78 11.82 -24.36
C LYS A 378 49.82 12.80 -24.88
N ASN A 379 51.09 12.46 -24.76
CA ASN A 379 52.17 13.26 -25.35
C ASN A 379 52.29 13.04 -26.86
N GLY A 380 53.15 13.81 -27.54
CA GLY A 380 53.39 13.72 -28.99
C GLY A 380 53.94 12.37 -29.49
N TYR A 381 54.30 11.45 -28.58
CA TYR A 381 54.74 10.09 -28.87
C TYR A 381 53.66 9.03 -28.58
N GLY A 382 52.44 9.46 -28.24
CA GLY A 382 51.29 8.58 -27.99
C GLY A 382 51.25 7.95 -26.59
N HIS A 383 52.20 8.27 -25.71
CA HIS A 383 52.19 7.78 -24.33
C HIS A 383 51.26 8.60 -23.45
N THR A 384 50.44 7.91 -22.66
CA THR A 384 49.57 8.53 -21.65
C THR A 384 50.41 9.20 -20.57
N THR A 385 50.24 10.51 -20.40
CA THR A 385 51.01 11.31 -19.43
C THR A 385 50.18 11.72 -18.22
N ARG A 386 48.86 11.94 -18.38
CA ARG A 386 47.98 12.34 -17.29
C ARG A 386 46.55 11.91 -17.56
N THR A 387 45.87 11.41 -16.53
CA THR A 387 44.45 11.11 -16.58
C THR A 387 43.77 11.95 -15.50
N GLU A 388 42.76 12.72 -15.90
CA GLU A 388 41.95 13.52 -14.99
C GLU A 388 40.50 13.06 -15.08
N SER A 389 39.90 12.79 -13.91
CA SER A 389 38.49 12.42 -13.81
C SER A 389 37.73 13.55 -13.11
N ARG A 390 36.60 13.97 -13.67
CA ARG A 390 35.72 14.98 -13.10
C ARG A 390 34.29 14.47 -13.08
N VAL A 391 33.59 14.70 -11.97
CA VAL A 391 32.15 14.47 -11.86
C VAL A 391 31.43 15.52 -12.71
N VAL A 392 30.71 15.07 -13.74
CA VAL A 392 29.98 15.94 -14.69
C VAL A 392 28.52 16.04 -14.32
N SER A 393 27.95 15.00 -13.72
CA SER A 393 26.59 15.03 -13.18
C SER A 393 26.51 14.19 -11.91
N SER A 394 25.65 14.62 -10.99
CA SER A 394 25.34 13.91 -9.75
C SER A 394 23.83 13.98 -9.54
N VAL A 395 23.19 12.83 -9.46
CA VAL A 395 21.74 12.68 -9.30
C VAL A 395 21.46 11.92 -8.02
N ASN A 396 20.74 12.57 -7.11
CA ASN A 396 20.31 11.95 -5.86
C ASN A 396 19.00 11.19 -6.09
N HIS A 397 19.05 9.88 -5.93
CA HIS A 397 17.89 9.01 -5.99
C HIS A 397 17.38 8.67 -4.60
N ARG A 398 16.06 8.59 -4.44
CA ARG A 398 15.40 8.10 -3.23
C ARG A 398 14.19 7.27 -3.63
N ARG A 399 14.05 6.06 -3.09
CA ARG A 399 12.89 5.18 -3.27
C ARG A 399 12.27 4.84 -1.93
N SER A 400 10.94 4.84 -1.89
CA SER A 400 10.15 4.38 -0.75
C SER A 400 9.36 3.14 -1.17
N ASN A 401 9.62 2.01 -0.53
CA ASN A 401 8.92 0.75 -0.75
C ASN A 401 8.31 0.26 0.58
N ILE A 402 7.34 -0.64 0.50
CA ILE A 402 6.87 -1.40 1.67
C ILE A 402 7.11 -2.87 1.39
N ASN A 403 7.43 -3.61 2.43
CA ASN A 403 7.46 -5.05 2.46
C ASN A 403 6.64 -5.52 3.67
N GLY A 404 6.25 -6.79 3.69
CA GLY A 404 5.40 -7.28 4.76
C GLY A 404 4.72 -8.60 4.41
N TYR A 405 3.78 -9.00 5.26
CA TYR A 405 2.92 -10.14 5.00
C TYR A 405 1.49 -9.84 5.46
N LEU A 406 0.56 -10.59 4.88
CA LEU A 406 -0.84 -10.63 5.27
C LEU A 406 -1.12 -11.98 5.93
N VAL A 407 -1.97 -12.00 6.94
CA VAL A 407 -2.55 -13.25 7.44
C VAL A 407 -3.98 -13.31 6.95
N ILE A 408 -4.27 -14.34 6.16
CA ILE A 408 -5.58 -14.56 5.54
C ILE A 408 -6.28 -15.68 6.29
N ARG A 409 -7.44 -15.40 6.87
CA ARG A 409 -8.33 -16.41 7.44
C ARG A 409 -9.25 -16.93 6.35
N THR A 410 -9.09 -18.20 6.00
CA THR A 410 -9.95 -18.92 5.06
C THR A 410 -11.36 -19.13 5.63
N LEU A 411 -12.31 -19.52 4.77
CA LEU A 411 -13.69 -19.84 5.15
C LEU A 411 -13.80 -20.90 6.27
N ASN A 412 -12.83 -21.80 6.31
CA ASN A 412 -12.76 -22.89 7.30
C ASN A 412 -12.08 -22.45 8.60
N GLY A 413 -11.80 -21.15 8.77
CA GLY A 413 -11.13 -20.60 9.95
C GLY A 413 -9.62 -20.80 9.99
N LYS A 414 -9.01 -21.50 9.03
CA LYS A 414 -7.57 -21.70 8.95
C LYS A 414 -6.87 -20.40 8.53
N GLU A 415 -5.82 -20.05 9.25
CA GLU A 415 -4.98 -18.88 8.98
C GLU A 415 -3.85 -19.25 8.01
N TYR A 416 -3.61 -18.38 7.03
CA TYR A 416 -2.62 -18.57 5.99
C TYR A 416 -1.75 -17.31 5.86
N PRO A 417 -0.44 -17.39 6.16
CA PRO A 417 0.46 -16.27 5.93
C PRO A 417 0.76 -16.17 4.43
N TYR A 418 0.64 -14.96 3.89
CA TYR A 418 0.85 -14.66 2.49
C TYR A 418 1.75 -13.42 2.36
N ASN A 419 2.71 -13.45 1.44
CA ASN A 419 3.64 -12.34 1.20
C ASN A 419 3.35 -11.74 -0.20
N PRO A 420 2.49 -10.71 -0.30
CA PRO A 420 2.21 -10.03 -1.56
C PRO A 420 3.34 -9.09 -1.97
N GLY A 421 3.37 -8.73 -3.25
CA GLY A 421 4.18 -7.61 -3.71
C GLY A 421 3.72 -6.27 -3.12
N SER A 422 4.63 -5.29 -3.03
CA SER A 422 4.39 -3.97 -2.41
C SER A 422 3.14 -3.22 -2.89
N THR A 423 2.71 -3.40 -4.15
CA THR A 423 1.47 -2.79 -4.66
C THR A 423 0.23 -3.43 -4.04
N GLN A 424 0.21 -4.75 -3.91
CA GLN A 424 -0.91 -5.50 -3.33
C GLN A 424 -1.02 -5.21 -1.83
N LEU A 425 0.11 -5.21 -1.13
CA LEU A 425 0.20 -4.81 0.29
C LEU A 425 -0.38 -3.40 0.51
N GLY A 426 -0.02 -2.44 -0.35
CA GLY A 426 -0.45 -1.05 -0.24
C GLY A 426 -1.93 -0.78 -0.56
N SER A 427 -2.62 -1.72 -1.20
CA SER A 427 -4.06 -1.62 -1.49
C SER A 427 -4.91 -2.55 -0.61
N THR A 428 -4.31 -3.38 0.25
CA THR A 428 -5.07 -4.34 1.06
C THR A 428 -5.13 -3.93 2.52
N ASP A 429 -6.34 -3.82 3.07
CA ASP A 429 -6.59 -3.51 4.48
C ASP A 429 -6.98 -4.75 5.29
N VAL A 430 -6.76 -4.67 6.61
CA VAL A 430 -7.37 -5.63 7.55
C VAL A 430 -8.89 -5.54 7.43
N GLY A 431 -9.53 -6.71 7.31
CA GLY A 431 -10.96 -6.85 7.05
C GLY A 431 -11.32 -6.96 5.56
N ASP A 432 -10.39 -6.75 4.64
CA ASP A 432 -10.66 -6.96 3.21
C ASP A 432 -10.80 -8.46 2.89
N HIS A 433 -11.65 -8.77 1.92
CA HIS A 433 -11.84 -10.12 1.39
C HIS A 433 -11.05 -10.26 0.09
N VAL A 434 -10.19 -11.27 0.05
CA VAL A 434 -9.23 -11.46 -1.04
C VAL A 434 -9.34 -12.86 -1.61
N MET A 435 -9.12 -12.95 -2.92
CA MET A 435 -9.02 -14.19 -3.66
C MET A 435 -7.70 -14.24 -4.40
N ILE A 436 -6.95 -15.32 -4.20
CA ILE A 436 -5.60 -15.47 -4.74
C ILE A 436 -5.52 -16.76 -5.52
N GLY A 437 -5.19 -16.65 -6.81
CA GLY A 437 -4.97 -17.78 -7.69
C GLY A 437 -3.50 -18.03 -7.86
N PHE A 438 -3.07 -19.26 -7.59
CA PHE A 438 -1.71 -19.71 -7.75
C PHE A 438 -1.65 -20.89 -8.71
N ALA A 439 -0.57 -20.95 -9.47
CA ALA A 439 -0.21 -22.09 -10.28
C ALA A 439 1.24 -22.45 -10.00
N GLU A 440 1.50 -23.73 -9.73
CA GLU A 440 2.83 -24.24 -9.46
C GLU A 440 3.17 -25.33 -10.46
N ALA A 441 4.40 -25.32 -10.96
CA ALA A 441 4.99 -26.45 -11.68
C ALA A 441 6.02 -27.11 -10.78
N ASN A 442 5.87 -28.41 -10.53
CA ASN A 442 6.76 -29.22 -9.72
C ASN A 442 7.35 -30.35 -10.56
N PHE A 443 8.68 -30.41 -10.68
CA PHE A 443 9.39 -31.47 -11.40
C PHE A 443 10.27 -32.34 -10.48
N GLY A 444 9.98 -32.34 -9.18
CA GLY A 444 10.74 -33.01 -8.11
C GLY A 444 11.08 -32.06 -6.96
N ASP A 445 11.62 -32.59 -5.86
CA ASP A 445 11.76 -31.89 -4.57
C ASP A 445 12.55 -30.56 -4.60
N GLN A 446 13.36 -30.31 -5.63
CA GLN A 446 14.17 -29.08 -5.76
C GLN A 446 13.84 -28.20 -6.97
N ASP A 447 12.90 -28.60 -7.83
CA ASP A 447 12.58 -27.89 -9.07
C ASP A 447 11.10 -27.49 -9.10
N LYS A 448 10.79 -26.54 -8.22
CA LYS A 448 9.45 -25.98 -8.02
C LYS A 448 9.43 -24.50 -8.45
N THR A 449 8.55 -24.17 -9.39
CA THR A 449 8.31 -22.80 -9.83
C THR A 449 6.86 -22.43 -9.55
N SER A 450 6.64 -21.36 -8.80
CA SER A 450 5.31 -20.89 -8.41
C SER A 450 5.01 -19.57 -9.11
N PHE A 451 3.76 -19.41 -9.55
CA PHE A 451 3.27 -18.23 -10.25
C PHE A 451 1.99 -17.77 -9.57
N GLN A 452 1.94 -16.48 -9.24
CA GLN A 452 0.72 -15.86 -8.76
C GLN A 452 -0.11 -15.37 -9.96
N GLN A 453 -1.03 -16.20 -10.40
CA GLN A 453 -1.88 -15.95 -11.57
C GLN A 453 -2.73 -14.69 -11.40
N TYR A 454 -3.31 -14.53 -10.21
CA TYR A 454 -4.02 -13.32 -9.86
C TYR A 454 -4.08 -13.09 -8.36
N TYR A 455 -4.23 -11.83 -7.99
CA TYR A 455 -4.71 -11.40 -6.69
C TYR A 455 -5.87 -10.46 -6.94
N PHE A 456 -7.00 -10.74 -6.30
CA PHE A 456 -8.20 -9.94 -6.42
C PHE A 456 -8.66 -9.53 -5.02
N ASN A 457 -8.64 -8.21 -4.75
CA ASN A 457 -9.25 -7.66 -3.55
C ASN A 457 -10.73 -7.40 -3.86
N LEU A 458 -11.60 -8.30 -3.41
CA LEU A 458 -13.03 -8.21 -3.66
C LEU A 458 -13.61 -6.96 -3.00
N THR A 459 -13.15 -6.59 -1.81
CA THR A 459 -13.69 -5.44 -1.07
C THR A 459 -13.51 -4.14 -1.85
N LYS A 460 -12.34 -3.96 -2.48
CA LYS A 460 -12.00 -2.74 -3.24
C LYS A 460 -12.18 -2.84 -4.76
N ASP A 461 -12.49 -4.02 -5.28
CA ASP A 461 -12.57 -4.30 -6.73
C ASP A 461 -11.23 -4.11 -7.48
N ASP A 462 -10.12 -4.38 -6.81
CA ASP A 462 -8.79 -4.26 -7.41
C ASP A 462 -8.24 -5.63 -7.84
N LEU A 463 -7.82 -5.73 -9.10
CA LEU A 463 -7.28 -6.95 -9.71
C LEU A 463 -5.83 -6.77 -10.18
N TRP A 464 -4.96 -7.73 -9.82
CA TRP A 464 -3.59 -7.80 -10.30
C TRP A 464 -3.31 -9.14 -10.96
N GLN A 465 -2.80 -9.12 -12.20
CA GLN A 465 -2.44 -10.30 -13.01
C GLN A 465 -1.05 -10.10 -13.63
N LYS A 466 0.01 -10.22 -12.82
CA LYS A 466 1.39 -9.94 -13.27
C LYS A 466 2.12 -11.16 -13.81
N GLU A 467 1.81 -12.34 -13.26
CA GLU A 467 2.50 -13.59 -13.55
C GLU A 467 1.53 -14.61 -14.14
N CYS A 468 2.04 -15.52 -14.95
CA CYS A 468 1.24 -16.61 -15.48
C CYS A 468 2.10 -17.86 -15.72
N ILE A 469 1.57 -19.03 -15.40
CA ILE A 469 2.22 -20.34 -15.65
C ILE A 469 2.61 -20.54 -17.12
N THR A 470 1.93 -19.85 -18.05
CA THR A 470 2.28 -19.85 -19.49
C THR A 470 3.66 -19.26 -19.77
N GLN A 471 4.22 -18.46 -18.84
CA GLN A 471 5.57 -17.92 -18.89
C GLN A 471 6.64 -18.87 -18.34
N LEU A 472 6.27 -20.05 -17.83
CA LEU A 472 7.24 -21.05 -17.38
C LEU A 472 8.23 -21.37 -18.51
N ASP A 473 9.49 -21.02 -18.31
CA ASP A 473 10.58 -21.39 -19.22
C ASP A 473 11.46 -22.42 -18.53
N LYS A 474 11.74 -23.51 -19.23
CA LYS A 474 12.66 -24.54 -18.77
C LYS A 474 13.61 -24.86 -19.90
N THR A 475 14.88 -24.54 -19.69
CA THR A 475 15.92 -24.73 -20.69
C THR A 475 16.36 -26.18 -20.75
N GLY A 476 15.99 -26.87 -21.83
CA GLY A 476 16.56 -28.17 -22.18
C GLY A 476 17.87 -28.07 -22.96
N ALA A 477 18.51 -29.21 -23.22
CA ALA A 477 19.76 -29.28 -24.01
C ALA A 477 19.61 -28.80 -25.47
N THR A 478 18.37 -28.71 -25.98
CA THR A 478 18.06 -28.33 -27.37
C THR A 478 18.77 -27.05 -27.82
N LYS A 479 18.79 -25.99 -27.00
CA LYS A 479 19.40 -24.71 -27.37
C LYS A 479 20.93 -24.84 -27.52
N ALA A 480 21.57 -25.58 -26.61
CA ALA A 480 23.00 -25.84 -26.65
C ALA A 480 23.38 -26.76 -27.83
N VAL A 481 22.61 -27.84 -28.04
CA VAL A 481 22.82 -28.76 -29.17
C VAL A 481 22.62 -28.06 -30.51
N ASN A 482 21.59 -27.23 -30.67
CA ASN A 482 21.37 -26.45 -31.87
C ASN A 482 22.49 -25.44 -32.15
N LEU A 483 23.03 -24.79 -31.10
CA LEU A 483 24.16 -23.88 -31.24
C LEU A 483 25.44 -24.63 -31.66
N LEU A 484 25.70 -25.80 -31.08
CA LEU A 484 26.83 -26.65 -31.44
C LEU A 484 26.71 -27.18 -32.87
N LEU A 485 25.50 -27.59 -33.30
CA LEU A 485 25.24 -28.04 -34.67
C LEU A 485 25.47 -26.92 -35.69
N LEU A 486 25.02 -25.69 -35.40
CA LEU A 486 25.26 -24.53 -36.26
C LEU A 486 26.76 -24.17 -36.32
N ALA A 487 27.45 -24.17 -35.18
CA ALA A 487 28.88 -23.89 -35.11
C ALA A 487 29.69 -24.96 -35.87
N ALA A 488 29.35 -26.24 -35.71
CA ALA A 488 29.97 -27.35 -36.41
C ALA A 488 29.69 -27.30 -37.92
N ALA A 489 28.45 -27.04 -38.33
CA ALA A 489 28.08 -26.91 -39.74
C ALA A 489 28.82 -25.73 -40.40
N GLY A 490 28.89 -24.58 -39.73
CA GLY A 490 29.64 -23.42 -40.21
C GLY A 490 31.13 -23.69 -40.32
N GLY A 491 31.75 -24.24 -39.26
CA GLY A 491 33.18 -24.56 -39.23
C GLY A 491 33.58 -25.57 -40.31
N LEU A 492 32.80 -26.65 -40.48
CA LEU A 492 33.05 -27.67 -41.50
C LEU A 492 32.81 -27.13 -42.92
N TYR A 493 31.81 -26.29 -43.12
CA TYR A 493 31.57 -25.65 -44.42
C TYR A 493 32.76 -24.78 -44.85
N PHE A 494 33.25 -23.91 -43.95
CA PHE A 494 34.43 -23.08 -44.23
C PHE A 494 35.69 -23.91 -44.44
N TYR A 495 35.90 -24.96 -43.63
CA TYR A 495 37.05 -25.84 -43.77
C TYR A 495 37.07 -26.61 -45.10
N PHE A 496 35.97 -27.27 -45.48
CA PHE A 496 35.91 -28.03 -46.73
C PHE A 496 35.91 -27.14 -47.98
N SER A 497 35.29 -25.96 -47.90
CA SER A 497 35.30 -24.96 -48.97
C SER A 497 36.72 -24.42 -49.22
N ALA A 498 37.47 -24.09 -48.16
CA ALA A 498 38.84 -23.60 -48.26
C ALA A 498 39.83 -24.65 -48.80
N ASN A 499 39.55 -25.94 -48.60
CA ASN A 499 40.38 -27.06 -49.05
C ASN A 499 39.89 -27.74 -50.33
N TYR A 500 38.92 -27.15 -51.05
CA TYR A 500 38.36 -27.67 -52.31
C TYR A 500 37.78 -29.11 -52.24
N MET A 501 37.34 -29.55 -51.06
CA MET A 501 36.78 -30.90 -50.84
C MET A 501 35.26 -30.92 -51.10
N GLN A 502 34.84 -30.71 -52.35
CA GLN A 502 33.41 -30.51 -52.68
C GLN A 502 32.52 -31.70 -52.32
N GLU A 503 33.00 -32.94 -52.43
CA GLU A 503 32.22 -34.14 -52.09
C GLU A 503 31.85 -34.21 -50.60
N LEU A 504 32.64 -33.58 -49.72
CA LEU A 504 32.42 -33.58 -48.27
C LEU A 504 31.46 -32.47 -47.79
N LEU A 505 31.04 -31.56 -48.68
CA LEU A 505 30.06 -30.51 -48.35
C LEU A 505 28.68 -31.08 -47.98
N VAL A 506 28.39 -32.34 -48.30
CA VAL A 506 27.16 -33.02 -47.86
C VAL A 506 27.06 -33.08 -46.32
N ILE A 507 28.19 -33.14 -45.61
CA ILE A 507 28.23 -33.22 -44.13
C ILE A 507 27.65 -31.95 -43.47
N PRO A 508 28.12 -30.73 -43.75
CA PRO A 508 27.52 -29.52 -43.18
C PRO A 508 26.05 -29.33 -43.58
N TYR A 509 25.65 -29.72 -44.80
CA TYR A 509 24.22 -29.70 -45.18
C TYR A 509 23.38 -30.68 -44.38
N ALA A 510 23.89 -31.89 -44.11
CA ALA A 510 23.21 -32.87 -43.26
C ALA A 510 23.04 -32.35 -41.82
N LEU A 511 24.07 -31.68 -41.26
CA LEU A 511 23.99 -31.05 -39.93
C LEU A 511 22.95 -29.91 -39.89
N LEU A 512 22.86 -29.09 -40.94
CA LEU A 512 21.80 -28.08 -41.06
C LEU A 512 20.40 -28.70 -41.18
N GLY A 513 20.29 -29.83 -41.88
CA GLY A 513 19.05 -30.61 -41.93
C GLY A 513 18.60 -31.10 -40.55
N VAL A 514 19.52 -31.66 -39.75
CA VAL A 514 19.26 -32.08 -38.37
C VAL A 514 18.87 -30.87 -37.49
N PHE A 515 19.56 -29.74 -37.62
CA PHE A 515 19.20 -28.50 -36.95
C PHE A 515 17.76 -28.06 -37.29
N GLY A 516 17.39 -28.10 -38.57
CA GLY A 516 16.04 -27.78 -39.03
C GLY A 516 14.97 -28.68 -38.39
N VAL A 517 15.21 -29.99 -38.36
CA VAL A 517 14.31 -30.96 -37.70
C VAL A 517 14.17 -30.68 -36.20
N LEU A 518 15.28 -30.38 -35.52
CA LEU A 518 15.25 -30.06 -34.08
C LEU A 518 14.51 -28.75 -33.80
N CYS A 519 14.65 -27.74 -34.65
CA CYS A 519 13.88 -26.50 -34.55
C CYS A 519 12.37 -26.74 -34.70
N VAL A 520 11.95 -27.53 -35.69
CA VAL A 520 10.52 -27.90 -35.86
C VAL A 520 10.00 -28.66 -34.64
N LYS A 521 10.77 -29.64 -34.13
CA LYS A 521 10.42 -30.36 -32.90
C LYS A 521 10.35 -29.46 -31.68
N ALA A 522 11.24 -28.47 -31.56
CA ALA A 522 11.22 -27.49 -30.48
C ALA A 522 9.95 -26.63 -30.50
N ILE A 523 9.54 -26.17 -31.69
CA ILE A 523 8.30 -25.40 -31.87
C ILE A 523 7.07 -26.24 -31.49
N ALA A 524 7.01 -27.49 -31.97
CA ALA A 524 5.92 -28.41 -31.65
C ALA A 524 5.85 -28.71 -30.14
N ALA A 525 7.00 -28.92 -29.50
CA ALA A 525 7.10 -29.11 -28.05
C ALA A 525 6.65 -27.87 -27.28
N GLY A 526 7.09 -26.68 -27.67
CA GLY A 526 6.68 -25.41 -27.08
C GLY A 526 5.16 -25.18 -27.15
N SER A 527 4.55 -25.48 -28.31
CA SER A 527 3.09 -25.42 -28.48
C SER A 527 2.35 -26.40 -27.57
N ALA A 528 2.80 -27.66 -27.50
CA ALA A 528 2.21 -28.66 -26.62
C ALA A 528 2.32 -28.27 -25.13
N ASN A 529 3.49 -27.78 -24.71
CA ASN A 529 3.72 -27.31 -23.35
C ASN A 529 2.84 -26.10 -23.03
N ASN A 530 2.69 -25.16 -23.96
CA ASN A 530 1.82 -24.00 -23.77
C ASN A 530 0.35 -24.40 -23.66
N LYS A 531 -0.12 -25.37 -24.47
CA LYS A 531 -1.51 -25.85 -24.42
C LYS A 531 -1.89 -26.38 -23.03
N ALA A 532 -1.05 -27.24 -22.44
CA ALA A 532 -1.30 -27.79 -21.11
C ALA A 532 -1.31 -26.70 -20.02
N ARG A 533 -0.33 -25.79 -20.06
CA ARG A 533 -0.23 -24.68 -19.11
C ARG A 533 -1.38 -23.67 -19.24
N LYS A 534 -1.81 -23.41 -20.48
CA LYS A 534 -2.95 -22.55 -20.77
C LYS A 534 -4.25 -23.16 -20.27
N ALA A 535 -4.46 -24.48 -20.39
CA ALA A 535 -5.64 -25.14 -19.84
C ALA A 535 -5.78 -24.89 -18.32
N LEU A 536 -4.68 -24.98 -17.56
CA LEU A 536 -4.70 -24.65 -16.13
C LEU A 536 -4.96 -23.16 -15.89
N ALA A 537 -4.32 -22.28 -16.66
CA ALA A 537 -4.52 -20.84 -16.54
C ALA A 537 -5.99 -20.44 -16.83
N ASP A 538 -6.60 -21.06 -17.84
CA ASP A 538 -7.99 -20.84 -18.23
C ASP A 538 -8.94 -21.30 -17.10
N ILE A 539 -8.70 -22.46 -16.48
CA ILE A 539 -9.47 -22.92 -15.30
C ILE A 539 -9.42 -21.89 -14.17
N LEU A 540 -8.22 -21.41 -13.82
CA LEU A 540 -8.05 -20.41 -12.76
C LEU A 540 -8.71 -19.07 -13.13
N HIS A 541 -8.68 -18.70 -14.41
CA HIS A 541 -9.36 -17.51 -14.90
C HIS A 541 -10.88 -17.63 -14.83
N ASP A 542 -11.44 -18.80 -15.13
CA ASP A 542 -12.88 -19.06 -14.97
C ASP A 542 -13.32 -18.93 -13.51
N LYS A 543 -12.51 -19.42 -12.56
CA LYS A 543 -12.76 -19.23 -11.12
C LYS A 543 -12.78 -17.76 -10.72
N LEU A 544 -11.83 -16.97 -11.23
CA LEU A 544 -11.82 -15.51 -11.03
C LEU A 544 -13.09 -14.86 -11.59
N ASN A 545 -13.55 -15.26 -12.78
CA ASN A 545 -14.76 -14.69 -13.39
C ASN A 545 -16.03 -14.97 -12.57
N ILE A 546 -16.15 -16.17 -11.98
CA ILE A 546 -17.24 -16.47 -11.03
C ILE A 546 -17.21 -15.48 -9.86
N ALA A 547 -16.04 -15.28 -9.24
CA ALA A 547 -15.91 -14.37 -8.11
C ALA A 547 -16.20 -12.90 -8.46
N ARG A 548 -15.86 -12.46 -9.66
CA ARG A 548 -16.18 -11.10 -10.14
C ARG A 548 -17.68 -10.90 -10.32
N ASN A 549 -18.37 -11.89 -10.90
CA ASN A 549 -19.81 -11.81 -11.13
C ASN A 549 -20.62 -11.87 -9.83
N GLU A 550 -20.18 -12.67 -8.86
CA GLU A 550 -20.87 -12.88 -7.57
C GLU A 550 -20.39 -11.94 -6.45
N ARG A 551 -19.47 -11.01 -6.76
CA ARG A 551 -18.80 -10.13 -5.79
C ARG A 551 -19.78 -9.43 -4.85
N GLU A 552 -20.79 -8.77 -5.39
CA GLU A 552 -21.74 -7.98 -4.59
C GLU A 552 -22.56 -8.86 -3.62
N ASN A 553 -22.96 -10.04 -4.08
CA ASN A 553 -23.65 -11.02 -3.26
C ASN A 553 -22.76 -11.47 -2.10
N TRP A 554 -21.51 -11.85 -2.38
CA TRP A 554 -20.59 -12.32 -1.34
C TRP A 554 -20.27 -11.24 -0.32
N LEU A 555 -20.02 -10.00 -0.76
CA LEU A 555 -19.75 -8.88 0.14
C LEU A 555 -20.94 -8.56 1.05
N SER A 556 -22.17 -8.75 0.59
CA SER A 556 -23.37 -8.51 1.40
C SER A 556 -23.49 -9.47 2.60
N TRP A 557 -22.95 -10.68 2.48
CA TRP A 557 -22.95 -11.71 3.54
C TRP A 557 -21.77 -11.57 4.51
N LEU A 558 -20.68 -10.96 4.03
CA LEU A 558 -19.44 -10.77 4.77
C LEU A 558 -19.35 -9.43 5.52
N GLY A 559 -20.15 -8.44 5.08
CA GLY A 559 -20.17 -7.05 5.55
C GLY A 559 -20.33 -6.84 7.04
#